data_AF-A0A953B508-F1
#
_entry.id   AF-A0A953B508-F1
#
_cell.length_a   1.000
_cell.length_b   1.000
_cell.length_c   1.000
_cell.angle_alpha   90.00
_cell.angle_beta   90.00
_cell.angle_gamma   90.00
#
_symmetry.space_group_name_H-M   'P 1'
#
loop_
_entity.id
_entity.type
_entity.pdbx_description
1 polymer ?
#
loop_
_entity_poly.entity_id
_entity_poly.type
_entity_poly.pdbx_seq_one_letter_code
_entity_poly.pdbx_strand_id
1 'polypeptide(L)'
;LFRVELRGLAQALSQTIGEVYTATCRADLGDARCKLPLWPPEIGRATAYDAGAVLRVPTAAGPGAAAYEDRIYRVVTAGTTAAEQPVYDTMPGAQTVDGTAVLAAEPAWTRAGVVTAVTDRRLFAATIAEPRATDGWFAGGGLTWESGANAGRTCEVKAWTQAGGLVELYLPVGYPIAPGDGFRIHPGCDKRLATCRDRFANVLNFRGEPYVPGSDALMSYPDAR
;
A
#
# COMPACT_ATOMS: atom_id res chain seq x y z
N LEU A 1 11.73 28.01 24.26
CA LEU A 1 11.74 28.81 23.01
C LEU A 1 12.15 27.90 21.88
N PHE A 2 11.35 27.77 20.83
CA PHE A 2 11.75 27.07 19.60
C PHE A 2 12.12 28.11 18.54
N ARG A 3 13.22 27.88 17.81
CA ARG A 3 13.68 28.73 16.71
C ARG A 3 13.58 27.90 15.43
N VAL A 4 12.95 28.45 14.40
CA VAL A 4 12.78 27.79 13.10
C VAL A 4 13.38 28.67 12.02
N GLU A 5 14.03 28.05 11.04
CA GLU A 5 14.52 28.73 9.85
C GLU A 5 13.50 28.57 8.72
N LEU A 6 13.17 29.69 8.06
CA LEU A 6 12.33 29.67 6.86
C LEU A 6 13.22 29.47 5.64
N ARG A 7 13.03 28.35 4.94
CA ARG A 7 13.70 28.10 3.66
C ARG A 7 12.95 28.79 2.54
N GLY A 8 13.69 29.46 1.65
CA GLY A 8 13.13 30.12 0.47
C GLY A 8 12.68 29.10 -0.59
N LEU A 9 11.81 29.54 -1.51
CA LEU A 9 11.25 28.69 -2.57
C LEU A 9 12.32 28.07 -3.48
N ALA A 10 13.45 28.76 -3.68
CA ALA A 10 14.57 28.28 -4.50
C ALA A 10 15.26 27.01 -3.93
N GLN A 11 15.02 26.66 -2.66
CA GLN A 11 15.58 25.45 -2.06
C GLN A 11 15.20 24.19 -2.84
N ALA A 12 13.98 24.15 -3.41
CA ALA A 12 13.52 23.01 -4.20
C ALA A 12 14.40 22.77 -5.44
N LEU A 13 14.94 23.84 -6.04
CA LEU A 13 15.78 23.79 -7.24
C LEU A 13 17.20 23.30 -6.96
N SER A 14 17.62 23.29 -5.70
CA SER A 14 18.97 22.84 -5.30
C SER A 14 19.05 21.33 -5.09
N GLN A 15 17.94 20.60 -5.26
CA GLN A 15 17.92 19.14 -5.15
C GLN A 15 18.32 18.52 -6.49
N THR A 16 19.18 17.51 -6.46
CA THR A 16 19.45 16.70 -7.65
C THR A 16 18.25 15.80 -7.89
N ILE A 17 17.51 16.05 -8.97
CA ILE A 17 16.37 15.23 -9.39
C ILE A 17 16.81 14.46 -10.63
N GLY A 18 16.84 13.14 -10.54
CA GLY A 18 17.19 12.28 -11.65
C GLY A 18 16.91 10.82 -11.32
N GLU A 19 16.62 10.02 -12.34
CA GLU A 19 16.54 8.57 -12.22
C GLU A 19 17.82 7.94 -12.74
N VAL A 20 18.34 6.97 -12.01
CA VAL A 20 19.48 6.15 -12.44
C VAL A 20 18.93 4.86 -13.05
N TYR A 21 19.54 4.38 -14.13
CA TYR A 21 19.22 3.07 -14.68
C TYR A 21 19.62 1.98 -13.69
N THR A 22 18.64 1.22 -13.20
CA THR A 22 18.82 0.24 -12.12
C THR A 22 17.93 -0.96 -12.33
N ALA A 23 18.42 -2.16 -11.96
CA ALA A 23 17.62 -3.37 -12.04
C ALA A 23 16.39 -3.36 -11.12
N THR A 24 16.43 -2.58 -10.04
CA THR A 24 15.33 -2.42 -9.09
C THR A 24 14.35 -1.35 -9.53
N CYS A 25 13.09 -1.51 -9.14
CA CYS A 25 12.03 -0.54 -9.36
C CYS A 25 12.31 0.75 -8.59
N ARG A 26 12.19 1.89 -9.27
CA ARG A 26 12.31 3.23 -8.67
C ARG A 26 11.00 3.82 -8.16
N ALA A 27 9.87 3.17 -8.45
CA ALA A 27 8.55 3.59 -8.00
C ALA A 27 8.29 3.18 -6.56
N ASP A 28 7.61 4.05 -5.81
CA ASP A 28 7.07 3.70 -4.50
C ASP A 28 5.76 2.94 -4.64
N LEU A 29 5.53 1.98 -3.74
CA LEU A 29 4.35 1.12 -3.83
C LEU A 29 3.10 2.00 -3.70
N GLY A 30 2.25 1.97 -4.73
CA GLY A 30 1.04 2.79 -4.78
C GLY A 30 1.24 4.27 -5.12
N ASP A 31 2.45 4.69 -5.49
CA ASP A 31 2.65 6.02 -6.10
C ASP A 31 2.00 6.11 -7.49
N ALA A 32 1.97 7.30 -8.08
CA ALA A 32 1.38 7.53 -9.41
C ALA A 32 2.09 6.75 -10.55
N ARG A 33 3.34 6.30 -10.33
CA ARG A 33 4.11 5.52 -11.32
C ARG A 33 3.83 4.03 -11.21
N CYS A 34 3.64 3.51 -10.00
CA CYS A 34 3.30 2.13 -9.66
C CYS A 34 1.82 1.86 -9.88
N LYS A 35 0.94 2.81 -9.54
CA LYS A 35 -0.53 2.73 -9.70
C LYS A 35 -1.23 1.59 -8.96
N LEU A 36 -0.53 0.87 -8.06
CA LEU A 36 -1.15 -0.16 -7.26
C LEU A 36 -2.15 0.49 -6.27
N PRO A 37 -3.43 0.07 -6.22
CA PRO A 37 -4.43 0.72 -5.39
C PRO A 37 -4.29 0.30 -3.92
N LEU A 38 -3.35 0.93 -3.19
CA LEU A 38 -3.16 0.67 -1.76
C LEU A 38 -4.31 1.22 -0.92
N TRP A 39 -4.76 2.44 -1.24
CA TRP A 39 -5.83 3.14 -0.54
C TRP A 39 -6.64 3.99 -1.52
N PRO A 40 -7.50 3.35 -2.35
CA PRO A 40 -8.28 4.05 -3.37
C PRO A 40 -9.27 5.06 -2.76
N PRO A 41 -9.77 6.01 -3.56
CA PRO A 41 -10.82 6.93 -3.11
C PRO A 41 -12.09 6.17 -2.73
N GLU A 42 -12.85 6.77 -1.82
CA GLU A 42 -14.18 6.25 -1.47
C GLU A 42 -15.14 6.43 -2.63
N ILE A 43 -16.07 5.49 -2.75
CA ILE A 43 -17.09 5.56 -3.77
C ILE A 43 -18.03 6.76 -3.53
N GLY A 44 -18.21 7.57 -4.56
CA GLY A 44 -19.24 8.60 -4.63
C GLY A 44 -20.57 7.98 -5.02
N ARG A 45 -21.67 8.62 -4.62
CA ARG A 45 -23.03 8.26 -5.05
C ARG A 45 -23.41 9.08 -6.27
N ALA A 46 -24.30 8.58 -7.13
CA ALA A 46 -24.68 9.24 -8.39
C ALA A 46 -23.47 9.69 -9.26
N THR A 47 -22.32 9.02 -9.12
CA THR A 47 -21.05 9.39 -9.77
C THR A 47 -20.73 8.38 -10.86
N ALA A 48 -20.26 8.86 -12.01
CA ALA A 48 -19.84 8.01 -13.12
C ALA A 48 -18.41 7.48 -12.91
N TYR A 49 -18.21 6.20 -13.21
CA TYR A 49 -16.92 5.53 -13.14
C TYR A 49 -16.63 4.74 -14.40
N ASP A 50 -15.38 4.82 -14.85
CA ASP A 50 -14.86 4.01 -15.94
C ASP A 50 -14.56 2.58 -15.50
N ALA A 51 -14.61 1.64 -16.46
CA ALA A 51 -14.19 0.28 -16.22
C ALA A 51 -12.70 0.23 -15.81
N GLY A 52 -12.39 -0.58 -14.81
CA GLY A 52 -11.06 -0.70 -14.22
C GLY A 52 -10.77 0.26 -13.07
N ALA A 53 -11.62 1.26 -12.81
CA ALA A 53 -11.53 2.10 -11.61
C ALA A 53 -11.61 1.23 -10.34
N VAL A 54 -10.83 1.58 -9.32
CA VAL A 54 -10.79 0.84 -8.04
C VAL A 54 -11.19 1.79 -6.93
N LEU A 55 -12.12 1.34 -6.09
CA LEU A 55 -12.81 2.16 -5.09
C LEU A 55 -12.87 1.41 -3.76
N ARG A 56 -13.05 2.16 -2.67
CA ARG A 56 -13.42 1.59 -1.36
C ARG A 56 -14.88 1.90 -1.05
N VAL A 57 -15.59 0.94 -0.49
CA VAL A 57 -17.01 1.04 -0.16
C VAL A 57 -17.19 0.74 1.33
N PRO A 58 -17.77 1.65 2.12
CA PRO A 58 -18.00 1.39 3.54
C PRO A 58 -19.12 0.36 3.70
N THR A 59 -18.75 -0.88 4.04
CA THR A 59 -19.69 -2.00 4.22
C THR A 59 -19.92 -2.36 5.69
N ALA A 60 -19.05 -1.89 6.59
CA ALA A 60 -19.15 -2.10 8.02
C ALA A 60 -19.06 -0.78 8.82
N ALA A 61 -19.56 -0.80 10.05
CA ALA A 61 -19.35 0.29 10.99
C ALA A 61 -17.95 0.16 11.64
N GLY A 62 -17.21 1.26 11.70
CA GLY A 62 -15.90 1.30 12.35
C GLY A 62 -15.00 2.42 11.81
N PRO A 63 -13.85 2.69 12.45
CA PRO A 63 -12.88 3.64 11.93
C PRO A 63 -11.98 2.99 10.84
N GLY A 64 -11.51 3.82 9.91
CA GLY A 64 -10.39 3.47 9.02
C GLY A 64 -10.61 2.20 8.18
N ALA A 65 -9.59 1.36 8.10
CA ALA A 65 -9.60 0.13 7.28
C ALA A 65 -10.68 -0.90 7.69
N ALA A 66 -11.11 -0.89 8.96
CA ALA A 66 -12.15 -1.79 9.44
C ALA A 66 -13.53 -1.51 8.82
N ALA A 67 -13.81 -0.25 8.44
CA ALA A 67 -15.08 0.13 7.80
C ALA A 67 -15.28 -0.51 6.41
N TYR A 68 -14.18 -0.98 5.80
CA TYR A 68 -14.15 -1.53 4.44
C TYR A 68 -13.99 -3.05 4.42
N GLU A 69 -14.00 -3.71 5.58
CA GLU A 69 -13.86 -5.18 5.72
C GLU A 69 -12.66 -5.77 4.92
N ASP A 70 -11.56 -5.01 4.82
CA ASP A 70 -10.39 -5.37 4.03
C ASP A 70 -10.71 -5.66 2.55
N ARG A 71 -11.69 -4.96 1.98
CA ARG A 71 -12.11 -5.04 0.58
C ARG A 71 -11.89 -3.73 -0.18
N ILE A 72 -11.58 -3.90 -1.46
CA ILE A 72 -11.66 -2.86 -2.48
C ILE A 72 -12.54 -3.40 -3.61
N TYR A 73 -13.10 -2.51 -4.41
CA TYR A 73 -14.03 -2.87 -5.46
C TYR A 73 -13.52 -2.34 -6.80
N ARG A 74 -13.39 -3.22 -7.78
CA ARG A 74 -13.05 -2.83 -9.15
C ARG A 74 -14.31 -2.72 -9.98
N VAL A 75 -14.46 -1.62 -10.70
CA VAL A 75 -15.54 -1.44 -11.67
C VAL A 75 -15.27 -2.36 -12.86
N VAL A 76 -16.12 -3.37 -13.05
CA VAL A 76 -16.05 -4.31 -14.19
C VAL A 76 -16.77 -3.72 -15.39
N THR A 77 -17.96 -3.16 -15.15
CA THR A 77 -18.76 -2.49 -16.17
C THR A 77 -18.88 -1.03 -15.80
N ALA A 78 -18.42 -0.16 -16.70
CA ALA A 78 -18.52 1.29 -16.55
C ALA A 78 -19.98 1.72 -16.38
N GLY A 79 -20.22 2.73 -15.57
CA GLY A 79 -21.58 3.21 -15.29
C GLY A 79 -21.62 4.25 -14.19
N THR A 80 -22.82 4.60 -13.78
CA THR A 80 -23.10 5.56 -12.71
C THR A 80 -23.66 4.82 -11.51
N THR A 81 -23.05 5.00 -10.35
CA THR A 81 -23.53 4.44 -9.08
C THR A 81 -24.93 4.96 -8.75
N ALA A 82 -25.74 4.16 -8.06
CA ALA A 82 -27.03 4.61 -7.54
C ALA A 82 -26.88 5.75 -6.52
N ALA A 83 -27.97 6.50 -6.33
CA ALA A 83 -28.04 7.56 -5.34
C ALA A 83 -27.95 7.00 -3.90
N GLU A 84 -28.50 5.81 -3.68
CA GLU A 84 -28.41 5.07 -2.43
C GLU A 84 -27.48 3.86 -2.59
N GLN A 85 -26.71 3.54 -1.55
CA GLN A 85 -25.78 2.42 -1.57
C GLN A 85 -26.55 1.08 -1.48
N PRO A 86 -26.41 0.17 -2.47
CA PRO A 86 -26.93 -1.20 -2.34
C PRO A 86 -26.11 -2.00 -1.32
N VAL A 87 -26.61 -3.17 -0.93
CA VAL A 87 -25.80 -4.12 -0.16
C VAL A 87 -24.72 -4.70 -1.08
N TYR A 88 -23.47 -4.49 -0.72
CA TYR A 88 -22.33 -5.02 -1.46
C TYR A 88 -21.99 -6.44 -1.02
N ASP A 89 -21.75 -7.31 -1.97
CA ASP A 89 -21.20 -8.63 -1.71
C ASP A 89 -19.69 -8.52 -1.47
N THR A 90 -19.26 -8.91 -0.27
CA THR A 90 -17.88 -8.80 0.20
C THR A 90 -17.04 -10.04 -0.13
N MET A 91 -17.62 -11.08 -0.73
CA MET A 91 -16.89 -12.27 -1.14
C MET A 91 -15.95 -11.93 -2.32
N PRO A 92 -14.64 -12.21 -2.24
CA PRO A 92 -13.72 -11.94 -3.33
C PRO A 92 -14.19 -12.56 -4.66
N GLY A 93 -14.27 -11.75 -5.70
CA GLY A 93 -14.76 -12.11 -7.03
C GLY A 93 -16.28 -11.96 -7.23
N ALA A 94 -17.06 -11.78 -6.17
CA ALA A 94 -18.48 -11.50 -6.29
C ALA A 94 -18.73 -10.12 -6.90
N GLN A 95 -19.81 -10.01 -7.67
CA GLN A 95 -20.18 -8.77 -8.36
C GLN A 95 -21.46 -8.19 -7.76
N THR A 96 -21.45 -6.88 -7.53
CA THR A 96 -22.61 -6.10 -7.08
C THR A 96 -22.96 -5.08 -8.14
N VAL A 97 -24.25 -4.96 -8.47
CA VAL A 97 -24.77 -3.92 -9.34
C VAL A 97 -25.12 -2.70 -8.48
N ASP A 98 -24.53 -1.55 -8.79
CA ASP A 98 -24.77 -0.27 -8.13
C ASP A 98 -25.18 0.76 -9.18
N GLY A 99 -26.49 1.00 -9.31
CA GLY A 99 -27.06 1.80 -10.39
C GLY A 99 -26.87 1.11 -11.74
N THR A 100 -26.07 1.72 -12.62
CA THR A 100 -25.68 1.11 -13.91
C THR A 100 -24.24 0.58 -13.90
N ALA A 101 -23.47 0.83 -12.84
CA ALA A 101 -22.12 0.28 -12.69
C ALA A 101 -22.17 -1.13 -12.08
N VAL A 102 -21.23 -1.99 -12.48
CA VAL A 102 -21.04 -3.31 -11.87
C VAL A 102 -19.65 -3.35 -11.24
N LEU A 103 -19.59 -3.67 -9.95
CA LEU A 103 -18.36 -3.68 -9.17
C LEU A 103 -18.06 -5.09 -8.67
N ALA A 104 -16.81 -5.54 -8.83
CA ALA A 104 -16.33 -6.81 -8.29
C ALA A 104 -15.50 -6.59 -7.03
N ALA A 105 -15.75 -7.38 -5.98
CA ALA A 105 -14.97 -7.33 -4.76
C ALA A 105 -13.58 -7.97 -4.96
N GLU A 106 -12.54 -7.26 -4.52
CA GLU A 106 -11.15 -7.71 -4.49
C GLU A 106 -10.61 -7.57 -3.05
N PRO A 107 -9.68 -8.45 -2.62
CA PRO A 107 -9.03 -8.27 -1.33
C PRO A 107 -8.17 -7.00 -1.37
N ALA A 108 -8.34 -6.11 -0.38
CA ALA A 108 -7.52 -4.91 -0.28
C ALA A 108 -6.02 -5.27 -0.15
N TRP A 109 -5.14 -4.35 -0.50
CA TRP A 109 -3.71 -4.49 -0.19
C TRP A 109 -3.37 -4.02 1.23
N THR A 110 -4.13 -3.04 1.72
CA THR A 110 -4.01 -2.55 3.09
C THR A 110 -4.87 -3.39 4.03
N ARG A 111 -4.41 -3.57 5.27
CA ARG A 111 -5.09 -4.27 6.35
C ARG A 111 -5.21 -3.41 7.58
N ALA A 112 -6.34 -3.53 8.27
CA ALA A 112 -6.47 -3.01 9.63
C ALA A 112 -5.62 -3.82 10.60
N GLY A 113 -5.03 -3.13 11.58
CA GLY A 113 -4.32 -3.74 12.69
C GLY A 113 -4.56 -2.97 13.99
N VAL A 114 -4.54 -3.69 15.11
CA VAL A 114 -4.68 -3.11 16.45
C VAL A 114 -3.53 -3.59 17.32
N VAL A 115 -2.85 -2.66 17.99
CA VAL A 115 -1.75 -2.97 18.90
C VAL A 115 -2.26 -3.74 20.11
N THR A 116 -1.65 -4.89 20.42
CA THR A 116 -2.02 -5.74 21.56
C THR A 116 -1.05 -5.63 22.72
N ALA A 117 0.25 -5.49 22.44
CA ALA A 117 1.28 -5.29 23.43
C ALA A 117 2.40 -4.41 22.87
N VAL A 118 3.01 -3.58 23.73
CA VAL A 118 4.06 -2.65 23.35
C VAL A 118 5.34 -3.01 24.09
N THR A 119 6.43 -3.23 23.36
CA THR A 119 7.77 -3.38 23.95
C THR A 119 8.44 -2.02 24.03
N ASP A 120 8.45 -1.29 22.91
CA ASP A 120 8.98 0.07 22.82
C ASP A 120 8.32 0.86 21.66
N ARG A 121 8.87 2.03 21.32
CA ARG A 121 8.38 2.92 20.24
C ARG A 121 8.64 2.40 18.81
N ARG A 122 9.20 1.21 18.68
CA ARG A 122 9.62 0.59 17.40
C ARG A 122 9.15 -0.85 17.31
N LEU A 123 9.06 -1.57 18.43
CA LEU A 123 8.67 -2.97 18.51
C LEU A 123 7.38 -3.13 19.32
N PHE A 124 6.37 -3.72 18.70
CA PHE A 124 5.09 -4.01 19.33
C PHE A 124 4.43 -5.22 18.68
N ALA A 125 3.53 -5.89 19.42
CA ALA A 125 2.68 -6.93 18.88
C ALA A 125 1.33 -6.34 18.46
N ALA A 126 0.75 -6.86 17.39
CA ALA A 126 -0.55 -6.43 16.90
C ALA A 126 -1.34 -7.58 16.28
N THR A 127 -2.67 -7.46 16.34
CA THR A 127 -3.58 -8.34 15.61
C THR A 127 -3.76 -7.79 14.20
N ILE A 128 -3.38 -8.56 13.18
CA ILE A 128 -3.53 -8.22 11.76
C ILE A 128 -4.12 -9.44 11.03
N ALA A 129 -5.22 -9.25 10.31
CA ALA A 129 -5.89 -10.33 9.58
C ALA A 129 -5.48 -10.35 8.10
N GLU A 130 -4.40 -11.07 7.76
CA GLU A 130 -3.99 -11.26 6.37
C GLU A 130 -3.72 -12.75 6.09
N PRO A 131 -4.68 -13.47 5.47
CA PRO A 131 -4.53 -14.89 5.17
C PRO A 131 -3.35 -15.20 4.22
N ARG A 132 -2.92 -14.22 3.42
CA ARG A 132 -1.80 -14.35 2.48
C ARG A 132 -0.43 -14.15 3.14
N ALA A 133 -0.40 -13.65 4.38
CA ALA A 133 0.84 -13.22 5.01
C ALA A 133 1.64 -14.40 5.56
N THR A 134 2.92 -14.42 5.21
CA THR A 134 3.98 -15.23 5.82
C THR A 134 4.99 -14.33 6.51
N ASP A 135 5.93 -14.88 7.28
CA ASP A 135 7.01 -14.09 7.86
C ASP A 135 7.69 -13.19 6.81
N GLY A 136 7.89 -11.92 7.16
CA GLY A 136 8.44 -10.90 6.26
C GLY A 136 7.45 -10.30 5.25
N TRP A 137 6.17 -10.68 5.24
CA TRP A 137 5.17 -10.15 4.30
C TRP A 137 5.07 -8.62 4.27
N PHE A 138 5.18 -7.99 5.45
CA PHE A 138 5.11 -6.53 5.61
C PHE A 138 6.49 -5.84 5.63
N ALA A 139 7.60 -6.58 5.47
CA ALA A 139 8.94 -5.98 5.50
C ALA A 139 9.19 -5.07 4.28
N GLY A 140 9.57 -3.81 4.51
CA GLY A 140 9.62 -2.76 3.49
C GLY A 140 8.24 -2.21 3.10
N GLY A 141 7.22 -2.51 3.90
CA GLY A 141 5.86 -1.96 3.78
C GLY A 141 5.69 -0.69 4.62
N GLY A 142 4.52 -0.08 4.51
CA GLY A 142 4.16 1.12 5.24
C GLY A 142 3.01 0.86 6.21
N LEU A 143 3.11 1.46 7.38
CA LEU A 143 2.09 1.47 8.42
C LEU A 143 1.67 2.91 8.65
N THR A 144 0.37 3.21 8.50
CA THR A 144 -0.21 4.51 8.84
C THR A 144 -1.06 4.38 10.09
N TRP A 145 -0.77 5.17 11.13
CA TRP A 145 -1.56 5.21 12.35
C TRP A 145 -2.89 5.92 12.10
N GLU A 146 -3.99 5.31 12.54
CA GLU A 146 -5.34 5.86 12.39
C GLU A 146 -5.88 6.41 13.72
N SER A 147 -5.38 5.92 14.85
CA SER A 147 -5.73 6.42 16.18
C SER A 147 -4.50 6.65 17.06
N GLY A 148 -4.74 7.08 18.30
CA GLY A 148 -3.70 7.29 19.30
C GLY A 148 -2.88 8.56 19.10
N ALA A 149 -1.80 8.69 19.87
CA ALA A 149 -0.93 9.87 19.83
C ALA A 149 -0.18 10.04 18.50
N ASN A 150 -0.07 8.96 17.71
CA ASN A 150 0.61 8.95 16.43
C ASN A 150 -0.34 9.07 15.23
N ALA A 151 -1.65 9.29 15.44
CA ALA A 151 -2.65 9.36 14.37
C ALA A 151 -2.20 10.26 13.19
N GLY A 152 -2.36 9.75 11.97
CA GLY A 152 -1.97 10.39 10.72
C GLY A 152 -0.49 10.20 10.33
N ARG A 153 0.36 9.64 11.19
CA ARG A 153 1.77 9.38 10.85
C ARG A 153 1.93 8.07 10.09
N THR A 154 2.81 8.10 9.09
CA THR A 154 3.22 6.91 8.33
C THR A 154 4.64 6.52 8.73
N CYS A 155 4.87 5.22 8.90
CA CYS A 155 6.16 4.64 9.29
C CYS A 155 6.47 3.41 8.43
N GLU A 156 7.76 3.19 8.16
CA GLU A 156 8.20 2.01 7.43
C GLU A 156 8.38 0.81 8.37
N VAL A 157 7.90 -0.34 7.92
CA VAL A 157 8.00 -1.62 8.63
C VAL A 157 9.29 -2.31 8.22
N LYS A 158 10.17 -2.57 9.18
CA LYS A 158 11.43 -3.28 8.97
C LYS A 158 11.21 -4.78 8.92
N ALA A 159 10.44 -5.32 9.86
CA ALA A 159 10.19 -6.76 9.95
C ALA A 159 8.80 -7.03 10.52
N TRP A 160 8.24 -8.18 10.13
CA TRP A 160 7.01 -8.71 10.71
C TRP A 160 7.09 -10.22 10.81
N THR A 161 6.65 -10.78 11.94
CA THR A 161 6.51 -12.23 12.14
C THR A 161 5.06 -12.59 12.36
N GLN A 162 4.63 -13.67 11.69
CA GLN A 162 3.30 -14.24 11.83
C GLN A 162 3.08 -14.79 13.25
N ALA A 163 4.11 -15.44 13.80
CA ALA A 163 4.13 -15.85 15.20
C ALA A 163 4.12 -14.61 16.11
N GLY A 164 3.03 -14.43 16.86
CA GLY A 164 2.86 -13.32 17.81
C GLY A 164 2.51 -11.97 17.19
N GLY A 165 2.45 -11.84 15.86
CA GLY A 165 2.10 -10.60 15.18
C GLY A 165 3.06 -9.44 15.50
N LEU A 166 4.35 -9.74 15.67
CA LEU A 166 5.35 -8.77 16.07
C LEU A 166 5.72 -7.87 14.89
N VAL A 167 5.56 -6.55 15.06
CA VAL A 167 5.93 -5.52 14.07
C VAL A 167 7.16 -4.78 14.60
N GLU A 168 8.24 -4.77 13.80
CA GLU A 168 9.41 -3.93 14.03
C GLU A 168 9.42 -2.79 13.00
N LEU A 169 9.41 -1.55 13.45
CA LEU A 169 9.54 -0.37 12.59
C LEU A 169 11.02 -0.07 12.28
N TYR A 170 11.27 0.58 11.15
CA TYR A 170 12.64 0.98 10.78
C TYR A 170 13.17 2.07 11.72
N LEU A 171 12.34 3.09 11.97
CA LEU A 171 12.62 4.17 12.91
C LEU A 171 11.57 4.17 14.03
N PRO A 172 11.95 4.54 15.26
CA PRO A 172 10.99 4.70 16.34
C PRO A 172 10.02 5.84 16.05
N VAL A 173 8.72 5.62 16.28
CA VAL A 173 7.71 6.68 16.14
C VAL A 173 7.93 7.81 17.14
N GLY A 174 7.54 9.05 16.82
CA GLY A 174 7.79 10.22 17.66
C GLY A 174 7.11 10.21 19.04
N TYR A 175 5.90 9.66 19.14
CA TYR A 175 5.15 9.54 20.41
C TYR A 175 5.07 8.08 20.86
N PRO A 176 4.87 7.81 22.16
CA PRO A 176 4.66 6.44 22.65
C PRO A 176 3.49 5.76 21.94
N ILE A 177 3.62 4.45 21.73
CA ILE A 177 2.56 3.57 21.23
C ILE A 177 1.80 3.06 22.45
N ALA A 178 0.48 2.98 22.38
CA ALA A 178 -0.36 2.36 23.40
C ALA A 178 -1.07 1.11 22.86
N PRO A 179 -1.30 0.07 23.69
CA PRO A 179 -2.22 -1.00 23.35
C PRO A 179 -3.61 -0.43 23.00
N GLY A 180 -4.25 -0.96 21.97
CA GLY A 180 -5.50 -0.45 21.42
C GLY A 180 -5.34 0.58 20.30
N ASP A 181 -4.13 1.09 20.04
CA ASP A 181 -3.90 1.96 18.90
C ASP A 181 -4.17 1.21 17.58
N GLY A 182 -5.07 1.75 16.77
CA GLY A 182 -5.42 1.27 15.44
C GLY A 182 -4.53 1.86 14.37
N PHE A 183 -4.17 1.03 13.40
CA PHE A 183 -3.38 1.41 12.25
C PHE A 183 -3.80 0.62 11.01
N ARG A 184 -3.37 1.11 9.86
CA ARG A 184 -3.48 0.41 8.59
C ARG A 184 -2.09 0.08 8.06
N ILE A 185 -1.89 -1.15 7.59
CA ILE A 185 -0.58 -1.66 7.13
C ILE A 185 -0.72 -2.27 5.74
N HIS A 186 0.26 -2.08 4.87
CA HIS A 186 0.29 -2.70 3.53
C HIS A 186 1.56 -3.54 3.34
N PRO A 187 1.56 -4.55 2.45
CA PRO A 187 2.72 -5.41 2.22
C PRO A 187 3.93 -4.62 1.75
N GLY A 188 5.09 -5.23 1.95
CA GLY A 188 6.35 -4.71 1.45
C GLY A 188 6.56 -4.92 -0.04
N CYS A 189 7.30 -4.00 -0.65
CA CYS A 189 7.79 -4.09 -2.01
C CYS A 189 9.32 -4.04 -2.00
N ASP A 190 9.96 -5.18 -2.26
CA ASP A 190 11.42 -5.32 -2.36
C ASP A 190 12.01 -4.72 -3.65
N LYS A 191 11.16 -4.06 -4.45
CA LYS A 191 11.48 -3.42 -5.73
C LYS A 191 11.98 -4.40 -6.81
N ARG A 192 11.85 -5.71 -6.64
CA ARG A 192 12.27 -6.71 -7.64
C ARG A 192 11.16 -7.02 -8.64
N LEU A 193 11.53 -7.32 -9.88
CA LEU A 193 10.58 -7.70 -10.93
C LEU A 193 9.78 -8.96 -10.56
N ALA A 194 10.44 -9.97 -9.97
CA ALA A 194 9.78 -11.21 -9.57
C ALA A 194 8.62 -10.95 -8.59
N THR A 195 8.86 -10.20 -7.51
CA THR A 195 7.82 -9.81 -6.55
C THR A 195 6.73 -8.95 -7.21
N CYS A 196 7.11 -8.02 -8.09
CA CYS A 196 6.13 -7.21 -8.83
C CYS A 196 5.20 -8.05 -9.72
N ARG A 197 5.74 -9.08 -10.39
CA ARG A 197 4.98 -10.03 -11.23
C ARG A 197 4.14 -10.99 -10.40
N ASP A 198 4.77 -11.67 -9.45
CA ASP A 198 4.19 -12.84 -8.79
C ASP A 198 3.26 -12.43 -7.64
N ARG A 199 3.59 -11.36 -6.90
CA ARG A 199 2.75 -10.87 -5.80
C ARG A 199 1.69 -9.89 -6.28
N PHE A 200 2.09 -8.89 -7.07
CA PHE A 200 1.22 -7.74 -7.40
C PHE A 200 0.64 -7.77 -8.81
N ALA A 201 1.09 -8.68 -9.68
CA ALA A 201 0.71 -8.73 -11.10
C ALA A 201 0.79 -7.37 -11.82
N ASN A 202 1.79 -6.54 -11.47
CA ASN A 202 1.84 -5.12 -11.87
C ASN A 202 3.09 -4.77 -12.71
N VAL A 203 3.54 -5.71 -13.54
CA VAL A 203 4.77 -5.57 -14.35
C VAL A 203 4.68 -4.39 -15.32
N LEU A 204 3.49 -4.08 -15.83
CA LEU A 204 3.27 -2.96 -16.76
C LEU A 204 3.73 -1.61 -16.18
N ASN A 205 3.63 -1.44 -14.86
CA ASN A 205 4.00 -0.22 -14.16
C ASN A 205 5.38 -0.34 -13.47
N PHE A 206 6.17 -1.37 -13.79
CA PHE A 206 7.52 -1.53 -13.25
C PHE A 206 8.46 -0.44 -13.80
N ARG A 207 9.16 0.27 -12.92
CA ARG A 207 10.06 1.39 -13.25
C ARG A 207 11.51 1.05 -12.97
N GLY A 208 11.96 -0.09 -13.49
CA GLY A 208 13.34 -0.53 -13.40
C GLY A 208 13.71 -1.33 -14.65
N GLU A 209 15.00 -1.58 -14.83
CA GLU A 209 15.54 -2.22 -16.02
C GLU A 209 16.32 -3.50 -15.62
N PRO A 210 15.62 -4.62 -15.35
CA PRO A 210 16.20 -5.80 -14.72
C PRO A 210 17.14 -6.59 -15.65
N TYR A 211 17.11 -6.31 -16.95
CA TYR A 211 17.87 -7.00 -17.98
C TYR A 211 19.02 -6.14 -18.56
N VAL A 212 19.35 -5.01 -17.93
CA VAL A 212 20.48 -4.18 -18.40
C VAL A 212 21.77 -4.99 -18.28
N PRO A 213 22.48 -5.24 -19.39
CA PRO A 213 23.75 -5.94 -19.34
C PRO A 213 24.78 -5.11 -18.57
N GLY A 214 25.56 -5.79 -17.72
CA GLY A 214 26.69 -5.17 -17.03
C GLY A 214 27.83 -4.81 -17.99
N SER A 215 28.83 -4.10 -17.48
CA SER A 215 30.04 -3.73 -18.24
C SER A 215 30.75 -4.93 -18.86
N ASP A 216 30.71 -6.08 -18.20
CA ASP A 216 31.40 -7.29 -18.65
C ASP A 216 30.74 -7.88 -19.91
N ALA A 217 29.41 -7.79 -20.01
CA ALA A 217 28.67 -8.19 -21.20
C ALA A 217 28.86 -7.20 -22.37
N LEU A 218 29.26 -5.96 -22.09
CA LEU A 218 29.60 -4.98 -23.12
C LEU A 218 31.01 -5.20 -23.69
N MET A 219 31.94 -5.65 -22.85
CA MET A 219 33.32 -5.95 -23.24
C MET A 219 33.50 -7.39 -23.75
N SER A 220 32.48 -8.23 -23.67
CA SER A 220 32.55 -9.58 -24.20
C SER A 220 32.57 -9.54 -25.73
N TYR A 221 33.40 -10.41 -26.31
CA TYR A 221 33.38 -10.70 -27.73
C TYR A 221 32.63 -12.03 -27.94
N PRO A 222 31.94 -12.21 -29.08
CA PRO A 222 31.32 -13.48 -29.40
C PRO A 222 32.41 -14.53 -29.61
N ASP A 223 32.51 -15.48 -28.67
CA ASP A 223 33.40 -16.64 -28.78
C ASP A 223 32.64 -17.79 -29.48
N ALA A 224 33.24 -18.33 -30.54
CA ALA A 224 32.66 -19.42 -31.32
C ALA A 224 33.03 -20.73 -30.64
N ARG A 225 32.20 -21.17 -29.69
CA ARG A 225 32.29 -22.51 -29.09
C ARG A 225 31.20 -23.44 -29.63
#